data_AF-A0A924M168-F1
#
_entry.id   AF-A0A924M168-F1
#
_cell.length_a   1.000
_cell.length_b   1.000
_cell.length_c   1.000
_cell.angle_alpha   90.00
_cell.angle_beta   90.00
_cell.angle_gamma   90.00
#
_symmetry.space_group_name_H-M   'P 1'
#
loop_
_entity.id
_entity.type
_entity.pdbx_description
1 polymer ?
#
loop_
_entity_poly.entity_id
_entity_poly.type
_entity_poly.pdbx_seq_one_letter_code
_entity_poly.pdbx_strand_id
1 'polypeptide(L)'
;MTLSGANSPSRPASVRSQTVSQTLLEVALLTDVGQMRPMNEDSGIAIPLPEGGLFVVADGMGGHNAGDVASQMAVRLLQGHYLVHKDKGDVPSRLVKTLEEVNKQVYAEASRPDRRGMGTTVTALAVDGPNALIVNVGDSRIYLLRGGSLSQLTRDHSWVAEQQRRGLLSEDEARNHRWRSVISNALGSTADLKLDLSGLKLEPGDLFLLCSDGLTGVLEDNQLAPFLLADLPLERKVRNLVDAANAGGGPDNITALLVKVEAVGGSNRSYELPTLQGDGPVLARTLLGLETEAGVQPLPVPNNLPYVIALYVVLLALVLAPEPYRTALIPVLFLAAGMVAFLYWRQHRRTHSHKPTKDALEEKVTPPQPTNLDNLKDTDEDEDARGEFSSR
;
A
#
# COMPACT_ATOMS: atom_id res chain seq x y z
N MET A 1 -43.92 -16.12 -72.31
CA MET A 1 -44.18 -17.23 -71.36
C MET A 1 -42.96 -18.14 -71.42
N THR A 2 -42.26 -18.48 -70.35
CA THR A 2 -42.39 -18.13 -68.92
C THR A 2 -41.01 -18.25 -68.25
N LEU A 3 -40.69 -17.35 -67.32
CA LEU A 3 -39.52 -17.48 -66.44
C LEU A 3 -39.78 -18.53 -65.37
N SER A 4 -38.77 -19.32 -64.99
CA SER A 4 -38.67 -19.88 -63.65
C SER A 4 -37.22 -20.24 -63.32
N GLY A 5 -36.82 -20.00 -62.08
CA GLY A 5 -35.51 -20.35 -61.54
C GLY A 5 -35.66 -20.82 -60.09
N ALA A 6 -34.54 -20.81 -59.34
CA ALA A 6 -34.37 -21.41 -58.01
C ALA A 6 -34.26 -22.96 -58.05
N ASN A 7 -33.57 -23.62 -57.12
CA ASN A 7 -33.02 -23.14 -55.85
C ASN A 7 -31.72 -23.89 -55.49
N SER A 8 -30.70 -23.18 -55.01
CA SER A 8 -29.52 -23.79 -54.35
C SER A 8 -29.71 -23.70 -52.83
N PRO A 9 -29.40 -24.73 -52.03
CA PRO A 9 -29.62 -24.68 -50.59
C PRO A 9 -28.67 -23.68 -49.93
N SER A 10 -29.24 -22.74 -49.16
CA SER A 10 -28.50 -21.78 -48.35
C SER A 10 -27.78 -22.49 -47.19
N ARG A 11 -26.52 -22.12 -46.95
CA ARG A 11 -25.82 -22.45 -45.70
C ARG A 11 -26.61 -21.86 -44.52
N PRO A 12 -26.70 -22.57 -43.36
CA PRO A 12 -27.24 -21.96 -42.16
C PRO A 12 -26.41 -20.73 -41.78
N ALA A 13 -27.08 -19.64 -41.43
CA ALA A 13 -26.43 -18.42 -40.99
C ALA A 13 -25.58 -18.71 -39.74
N SER A 14 -24.35 -18.19 -39.72
CA SER A 14 -23.53 -18.24 -38.51
C SER A 14 -24.24 -17.48 -37.40
N VAL A 15 -24.45 -18.15 -36.26
CA VAL A 15 -24.89 -17.48 -35.04
C VAL A 15 -23.83 -16.45 -34.70
N ARG A 16 -24.14 -15.17 -34.92
CA ARG A 16 -23.31 -14.08 -34.43
C ARG A 16 -23.32 -14.17 -32.91
N SER A 17 -22.19 -14.59 -32.34
CA SER A 17 -21.93 -14.40 -30.92
C SER A 17 -22.23 -12.94 -30.57
N GLN A 18 -23.19 -12.71 -29.69
CA GLN A 18 -23.43 -11.38 -29.16
C GLN A 18 -22.25 -11.07 -28.25
N THR A 19 -21.24 -10.38 -28.78
CA THR A 19 -20.12 -9.88 -27.98
C THR A 19 -20.70 -8.97 -26.90
N VAL A 20 -20.68 -9.43 -25.65
CA VAL A 20 -21.13 -8.61 -24.52
C VAL A 20 -20.19 -7.40 -24.46
N SER A 21 -20.77 -6.20 -24.57
CA SER A 21 -19.98 -4.96 -24.66
C SER A 21 -19.47 -4.47 -23.30
N GLN A 22 -19.89 -5.11 -22.21
CA GLN A 22 -19.66 -4.69 -20.83
C GLN A 22 -19.43 -5.91 -19.96
N THR A 23 -18.56 -5.79 -18.95
CA THR A 23 -18.41 -6.83 -17.92
C THR A 23 -19.53 -6.68 -16.91
N LEU A 24 -20.35 -7.70 -16.74
CA LEU A 24 -21.49 -7.71 -15.81
C LEU A 24 -21.07 -8.34 -14.50
N LEU A 25 -21.29 -7.63 -13.40
CA LEU A 25 -20.90 -8.03 -12.06
C LEU A 25 -22.11 -8.03 -11.12
N GLU A 26 -22.30 -9.12 -10.37
CA GLU A 26 -23.18 -9.20 -9.20
C GLU A 26 -22.32 -9.03 -7.95
N VAL A 27 -22.73 -8.20 -6.99
CA VAL A 27 -21.88 -7.81 -5.84
C VAL A 27 -22.67 -7.79 -4.54
N ALA A 28 -22.07 -8.26 -3.45
CA ALA A 28 -22.64 -8.15 -2.11
C ALA A 28 -21.55 -7.85 -1.08
N LEU A 29 -21.79 -6.87 -0.22
CA LEU A 29 -20.89 -6.45 0.86
C LEU A 29 -21.62 -6.54 2.20
N LEU A 30 -20.94 -7.05 3.23
CA LEU A 30 -21.35 -6.92 4.62
C LEU A 30 -20.12 -6.67 5.47
N THR A 31 -20.28 -5.83 6.48
CA THR A 31 -19.32 -5.60 7.55
C THR A 31 -20.08 -5.69 8.87
N ASP A 32 -19.48 -6.31 9.87
CA ASP A 32 -20.05 -6.54 11.19
C ASP A 32 -18.97 -6.34 12.26
N VAL A 33 -19.38 -5.85 13.43
CA VAL A 33 -18.44 -5.53 14.53
C VAL A 33 -17.86 -6.78 15.19
N GLY A 34 -18.44 -7.96 14.98
CA GLY A 34 -18.09 -9.16 15.72
C GLY A 34 -18.78 -9.22 17.09
N GLN A 35 -18.32 -10.13 17.96
CA GLN A 35 -18.86 -10.29 19.31
C GLN A 35 -17.94 -9.72 20.40
N MET A 36 -16.64 -9.55 20.12
CA MET A 36 -15.64 -9.15 21.13
C MET A 36 -15.13 -7.71 20.99
N ARG A 37 -15.31 -7.04 19.84
CA ARG A 37 -14.83 -5.67 19.62
C ARG A 37 -15.89 -4.63 20.00
N PRO A 38 -15.51 -3.46 20.54
CA PRO A 38 -16.45 -2.40 20.93
C PRO A 38 -16.82 -1.46 19.77
N MET A 39 -16.06 -1.49 18.68
CA MET A 39 -16.19 -0.64 17.50
C MET A 39 -15.80 -1.45 16.27
N ASN A 40 -16.33 -1.07 15.11
CA ASN A 40 -15.91 -1.63 13.83
C ASN A 40 -14.84 -0.72 13.20
N GLU A 41 -13.60 -1.21 13.17
CA GLU A 41 -12.46 -0.55 12.52
C GLU A 41 -12.27 -1.00 11.06
N ASP A 42 -13.02 -1.99 10.58
CA ASP A 42 -13.06 -2.35 9.15
C ASP A 42 -13.75 -1.26 8.30
N SER A 43 -13.43 -1.25 7.01
CA SER A 43 -14.17 -0.54 5.97
C SER A 43 -14.16 -1.31 4.66
N GLY A 44 -15.27 -1.24 3.91
CA GLY A 44 -15.40 -1.87 2.60
C GLY A 44 -16.17 -1.01 1.61
N ILE A 45 -15.82 -1.10 0.34
CA ILE A 45 -16.54 -0.45 -0.77
C ILE A 45 -16.71 -1.41 -1.95
N ALA A 46 -17.88 -1.34 -2.60
CA ALA A 46 -18.17 -2.06 -3.83
C ALA A 46 -18.73 -1.09 -4.87
N ILE A 47 -17.94 -0.82 -5.92
CA ILE A 47 -18.25 0.19 -6.93
C ILE A 47 -18.27 -0.49 -8.31
N PRO A 48 -19.40 -1.05 -8.73
CA PRO A 48 -19.58 -1.48 -10.11
C PRO A 48 -19.53 -0.27 -11.06
N LEU A 49 -18.87 -0.44 -12.19
CA LEU A 49 -18.70 0.56 -13.25
C LEU A 49 -19.12 -0.06 -14.60
N PRO A 50 -19.48 0.74 -15.63
CA PRO A 50 -19.99 0.20 -16.90
C PRO A 50 -19.06 -0.77 -17.64
N GLU A 51 -17.76 -0.77 -17.33
CA GLU A 51 -16.76 -1.66 -17.93
C GLU A 51 -15.99 -2.47 -16.87
N GLY A 52 -16.54 -2.62 -15.65
CA GLY A 52 -15.89 -3.36 -14.56
C GLY A 52 -16.22 -2.82 -13.18
N GLY A 53 -15.22 -2.45 -12.39
CA GLY A 53 -15.45 -1.91 -11.05
C GLY A 53 -14.22 -1.77 -10.16
N LEU A 54 -14.42 -1.25 -8.96
CA LEU A 54 -13.44 -1.22 -7.88
C LEU A 54 -14.08 -1.76 -6.59
N PHE A 55 -13.43 -2.75 -6.00
CA PHE A 55 -13.88 -3.49 -4.83
C PHE A 55 -12.74 -3.50 -3.82
N VAL A 56 -13.00 -3.09 -2.58
CA VAL A 56 -11.95 -2.92 -1.57
C VAL A 56 -12.46 -3.37 -0.20
N VAL A 57 -11.61 -4.07 0.53
CA VAL A 57 -11.71 -4.28 1.98
C VAL A 57 -10.45 -3.69 2.62
N ALA A 58 -10.62 -3.04 3.76
CA ALA A 58 -9.56 -2.39 4.53
C ALA A 58 -9.83 -2.62 6.02
N ASP A 59 -8.90 -3.27 6.70
CA ASP A 59 -8.94 -3.56 8.14
C ASP A 59 -8.10 -2.51 8.88
N GLY A 60 -8.75 -1.75 9.75
CA GLY A 60 -8.19 -0.59 10.42
C GLY A 60 -7.49 -0.94 11.73
N MET A 61 -6.22 -0.55 11.86
CA MET A 61 -5.45 -0.77 13.09
C MET A 61 -4.94 0.54 13.70
N GLY A 62 -5.08 0.67 15.02
CA GLY A 62 -4.57 1.82 15.76
C GLY A 62 -4.92 1.76 17.25
N GLY A 63 -4.27 2.58 18.06
CA GLY A 63 -4.74 2.83 19.44
C GLY A 63 -5.85 3.88 19.46
N HIS A 64 -6.68 3.89 20.51
CA HIS A 64 -7.67 4.95 20.81
C HIS A 64 -8.55 5.38 19.62
N ASN A 65 -9.19 4.44 18.91
CA ASN A 65 -10.10 4.70 17.79
C ASN A 65 -9.42 5.49 16.65
N ALA A 66 -8.33 4.91 16.14
CA ALA A 66 -7.64 5.45 14.98
C ALA A 66 -7.62 4.45 13.81
N GLY A 67 -7.97 3.17 14.03
CA GLY A 67 -8.10 2.18 12.97
C GLY A 67 -9.29 2.48 12.06
N ASP A 68 -10.45 2.78 12.63
CA ASP A 68 -11.66 3.20 11.89
C ASP A 68 -11.39 4.45 11.03
N VAL A 69 -10.66 5.44 11.57
CA VAL A 69 -10.24 6.63 10.82
C VAL A 69 -9.31 6.26 9.66
N ALA A 70 -8.37 5.34 9.87
CA ALA A 70 -7.42 4.92 8.83
C ALA A 70 -8.09 4.13 7.69
N SER A 71 -8.93 3.14 8.00
CA SER A 71 -9.62 2.30 7.01
C SER A 71 -10.64 3.11 6.20
N GLN A 72 -11.47 3.92 6.86
CA GLN A 72 -12.41 4.82 6.19
C GLN A 72 -11.69 5.83 5.30
N MET A 73 -10.58 6.40 5.77
CA MET A 73 -9.78 7.34 4.99
C MET A 73 -9.18 6.66 3.76
N ALA A 74 -8.64 5.45 3.90
CA ALA A 74 -8.04 4.71 2.80
C ALA A 74 -9.06 4.37 1.71
N VAL A 75 -10.21 3.77 2.06
CA VAL A 75 -11.24 3.42 1.05
C VAL A 75 -11.81 4.66 0.36
N ARG A 76 -12.05 5.76 1.10
CA ARG A 76 -12.60 7.01 0.56
C ARG A 76 -11.63 7.70 -0.39
N LEU A 77 -10.35 7.79 -0.03
CA LEU A 77 -9.33 8.41 -0.88
C LEU A 77 -9.07 7.54 -2.12
N LEU A 78 -8.98 6.21 -1.97
CA LEU A 78 -8.81 5.27 -3.07
C LEU A 78 -9.98 5.37 -4.07
N GLN A 79 -11.23 5.39 -3.59
CA GLN A 79 -12.42 5.64 -4.41
C GLN A 79 -12.30 6.97 -5.17
N GLY A 80 -12.10 8.08 -4.46
CA GLY A 80 -12.10 9.42 -5.06
C GLY A 80 -11.00 9.57 -6.11
N HIS A 81 -9.78 9.17 -5.80
CA HIS A 81 -8.63 9.30 -6.69
C HIS A 81 -8.72 8.36 -7.89
N TYR A 82 -9.19 7.11 -7.71
CA TYR A 82 -9.33 6.15 -8.81
C TYR A 82 -10.38 6.61 -9.84
N LEU A 83 -11.52 7.14 -9.37
CA LEU A 83 -12.60 7.62 -10.23
C LEU A 83 -12.24 8.93 -10.95
N VAL A 84 -11.60 9.89 -10.26
CA VAL A 84 -11.13 11.15 -10.85
C VAL A 84 -10.04 10.92 -11.90
N HIS A 85 -9.21 9.89 -11.73
CA HIS A 85 -8.09 9.60 -12.63
C HIS A 85 -8.36 8.51 -13.68
N LYS A 86 -9.62 8.19 -13.95
CA LYS A 86 -10.03 7.11 -14.87
C LYS A 86 -9.39 7.18 -16.28
N ASP A 87 -9.00 8.37 -16.74
CA ASP A 87 -8.43 8.62 -18.07
C ASP A 87 -6.88 8.81 -18.05
N LYS A 88 -6.21 8.64 -16.89
CA LYS A 88 -4.75 8.82 -16.75
C LYS A 88 -4.00 7.48 -16.66
N GLY A 89 -3.33 7.11 -17.74
CA GLY A 89 -2.47 5.91 -17.81
C GLY A 89 -3.22 4.59 -17.88
N ASP A 90 -2.48 3.48 -17.90
CA ASP A 90 -3.04 2.14 -17.74
C ASP A 90 -3.56 1.91 -16.30
N VAL A 91 -4.44 0.92 -16.14
CA VAL A 91 -5.10 0.65 -14.86
C VAL A 91 -4.13 0.20 -13.76
N PRO A 92 -3.13 -0.69 -14.01
CA PRO A 92 -2.10 -1.02 -13.03
C PRO A 92 -1.36 0.22 -12.51
N SER A 93 -0.81 1.04 -13.40
CA SER A 93 -0.09 2.27 -13.05
C SER A 93 -0.97 3.27 -12.29
N ARG A 94 -2.25 3.37 -12.66
CA ARG A 94 -3.23 4.22 -11.95
C ARG A 94 -3.48 3.73 -10.54
N LEU A 95 -3.65 2.42 -10.32
CA LEU A 95 -3.85 1.85 -8.99
C LEU A 95 -2.65 2.11 -8.09
N VAL A 96 -1.44 1.82 -8.56
CA VAL A 96 -0.21 2.00 -7.77
C VAL A 96 -0.01 3.48 -7.40
N LYS A 97 -0.12 4.41 -8.37
CA LYS A 97 -0.04 5.87 -8.09
C LYS A 97 -1.11 6.34 -7.12
N THR A 98 -2.33 5.80 -7.24
CA THR A 98 -3.43 6.14 -6.33
C THR A 98 -3.11 5.69 -4.91
N LEU A 99 -2.70 4.45 -4.73
CA LEU A 99 -2.37 3.89 -3.42
C LEU A 99 -1.15 4.57 -2.79
N GLU A 100 -0.14 4.95 -3.57
CA GLU A 100 1.02 5.71 -3.09
C GLU A 100 0.58 7.08 -2.51
N GLU A 101 -0.37 7.75 -3.16
CA GLU A 101 -0.95 9.00 -2.67
C GLU A 101 -1.83 8.79 -1.42
N VAL A 102 -2.67 7.74 -1.42
CA VAL A 102 -3.46 7.36 -0.22
C VAL A 102 -2.53 7.07 0.96
N ASN A 103 -1.43 6.34 0.74
CA ASN A 103 -0.44 6.04 1.77
C ASN A 103 0.20 7.30 2.35
N LYS A 104 0.57 8.28 1.51
CA LYS A 104 1.13 9.56 1.97
C LYS A 104 0.16 10.33 2.87
N GLN A 105 -1.13 10.35 2.53
CA GLN A 105 -2.14 11.06 3.31
C GLN A 105 -2.44 10.36 4.65
N VAL A 106 -2.60 9.03 4.65
CA VAL A 106 -2.81 8.26 5.88
C VAL A 106 -1.56 8.34 6.78
N TYR A 107 -0.35 8.25 6.24
CA TYR A 107 0.91 8.40 6.99
C TYR A 107 1.10 9.81 7.61
N ALA A 108 0.70 10.86 6.88
CA ALA A 108 0.72 12.23 7.39
C ALA A 108 -0.25 12.41 8.57
N GLU A 109 -1.46 11.86 8.46
CA GLU A 109 -2.46 11.89 9.55
C GLU A 109 -2.05 10.99 10.73
N ALA A 110 -1.36 9.87 10.48
CA ALA A 110 -0.79 8.99 11.51
C ALA A 110 0.35 9.62 12.34
N SER A 111 0.83 10.81 11.93
CA SER A 111 1.80 11.61 12.68
C SER A 111 1.17 12.51 13.74
N ARG A 112 -0.16 12.63 13.77
CA ARG A 112 -0.89 13.47 14.73
C ARG A 112 -0.97 12.83 16.12
N PRO A 113 -0.94 13.61 17.22
CA PRO A 113 -0.96 13.05 18.58
C PRO A 113 -2.19 12.17 18.87
N ASP A 114 -3.34 12.52 18.31
CA ASP A 114 -4.63 11.82 18.47
C ASP A 114 -4.76 10.54 17.62
N ARG A 115 -3.90 10.36 16.61
CA ARG A 115 -3.98 9.28 15.60
C ARG A 115 -2.66 8.51 15.46
N ARG A 116 -1.80 8.62 16.48
CA ARG A 116 -0.41 8.21 16.38
C ARG A 116 -0.28 6.71 16.13
N GLY A 117 0.32 6.36 14.99
CA GLY A 117 0.53 4.97 14.60
C GLY A 117 -0.72 4.27 14.07
N MET A 118 -1.72 5.03 13.61
CA MET A 118 -2.81 4.46 12.81
C MET A 118 -2.28 3.90 11.48
N GLY A 119 -2.91 2.85 11.00
CA GLY A 119 -2.67 2.27 9.68
C GLY A 119 -3.84 1.37 9.31
N THR A 120 -3.81 0.80 8.12
CA THR A 120 -4.87 -0.10 7.66
C THR A 120 -4.32 -1.09 6.66
N THR A 121 -4.90 -2.29 6.61
CA THR A 121 -4.75 -3.14 5.43
C THR A 121 -5.48 -2.49 4.26
N VAL A 122 -5.08 -2.82 3.02
CA VAL A 122 -5.87 -2.53 1.82
C VAL A 122 -5.76 -3.72 0.88
N THR A 123 -6.89 -4.37 0.67
CA THR A 123 -7.03 -5.50 -0.23
C THR A 123 -8.07 -5.13 -1.29
N ALA A 124 -7.66 -5.04 -2.55
CA ALA A 124 -8.48 -4.49 -3.62
C ALA A 124 -8.51 -5.37 -4.88
N LEU A 125 -9.70 -5.49 -5.45
CA LEU A 125 -9.97 -6.07 -6.76
C LEU A 125 -10.46 -4.94 -7.67
N ALA A 126 -9.72 -4.65 -8.73
CA ALA A 126 -10.14 -3.74 -9.79
C ALA A 126 -10.43 -4.53 -11.06
N VAL A 127 -11.64 -4.39 -11.59
CA VAL A 127 -12.07 -5.02 -12.83
C VAL A 127 -12.07 -3.99 -13.95
N ASP A 128 -11.47 -4.34 -15.09
CA ASP A 128 -11.38 -3.53 -16.30
C ASP A 128 -11.53 -4.42 -17.54
N GLY A 129 -12.75 -4.47 -18.08
CA GLY A 129 -13.14 -5.37 -19.17
C GLY A 129 -12.86 -6.84 -18.81
N PRO A 130 -12.01 -7.54 -19.57
CA PRO A 130 -11.66 -8.95 -19.32
C PRO A 130 -10.53 -9.16 -18.30
N ASN A 131 -10.06 -8.09 -17.66
CA ASN A 131 -8.95 -8.12 -16.71
C ASN A 131 -9.45 -7.92 -15.29
N ALA A 132 -8.90 -8.70 -14.36
CA ALA A 132 -8.91 -8.37 -12.93
C ALA A 132 -7.48 -8.06 -12.48
N LEU A 133 -7.36 -7.03 -11.63
CA LEU A 133 -6.13 -6.66 -10.94
C LEU A 133 -6.36 -6.82 -9.44
N ILE A 134 -5.45 -7.56 -8.81
CA ILE A 134 -5.45 -7.90 -7.40
C ILE A 134 -4.33 -7.09 -6.74
N VAL A 135 -4.69 -6.34 -5.70
CA VAL A 135 -3.74 -5.62 -4.86
C VAL A 135 -3.87 -6.10 -3.42
N ASN A 136 -2.74 -6.31 -2.74
CA ASN A 136 -2.71 -6.57 -1.31
C ASN A 136 -1.67 -5.72 -0.56
N VAL A 137 -2.08 -5.22 0.60
CA VAL A 137 -1.25 -4.57 1.62
C VAL A 137 -1.79 -5.02 2.97
N GLY A 138 -1.11 -5.93 3.65
CA GLY A 138 -1.59 -6.53 4.92
C GLY A 138 -1.97 -8.00 4.79
N ASP A 139 -2.79 -8.49 5.71
CA ASP A 139 -3.21 -9.89 5.87
C ASP A 139 -4.72 -10.14 5.64
N SER A 140 -5.48 -9.10 5.32
CA SER A 140 -6.75 -9.24 4.59
C SER A 140 -6.52 -9.97 3.24
N ARG A 141 -7.54 -10.69 2.75
CA ARG A 141 -7.37 -11.69 1.67
C ARG A 141 -8.33 -11.53 0.50
N ILE A 142 -7.88 -11.98 -0.69
CA ILE A 142 -8.76 -12.28 -1.83
C ILE A 142 -8.66 -13.76 -2.17
N TYR A 143 -9.81 -14.40 -2.32
CA TYR A 143 -9.95 -15.74 -2.89
C TYR A 143 -10.70 -15.69 -4.22
N LEU A 144 -10.44 -16.66 -5.09
CA LEU A 144 -11.19 -16.92 -6.31
C LEU A 144 -11.75 -18.34 -6.28
N LEU A 145 -13.07 -18.46 -6.43
CA LEU A 145 -13.74 -19.71 -6.77
C LEU A 145 -13.89 -19.76 -8.30
N ARG A 146 -13.14 -20.65 -8.97
CA ARG A 146 -13.23 -20.94 -10.41
C ARG A 146 -13.30 -22.45 -10.62
N GLY A 147 -14.23 -22.91 -11.48
CA GLY A 147 -14.38 -24.34 -11.78
C GLY A 147 -14.66 -25.23 -10.55
N GLY A 148 -15.28 -24.66 -9.51
CA GLY A 148 -15.53 -25.34 -8.23
C GLY A 148 -14.33 -25.44 -7.28
N SER A 149 -13.16 -24.92 -7.66
CA SER A 149 -11.95 -24.88 -6.81
C SER A 149 -11.78 -23.48 -6.22
N LEU A 150 -11.56 -23.39 -4.92
CA LEU A 150 -11.24 -22.16 -4.21
C LEU A 150 -9.72 -22.00 -4.10
N SER A 151 -9.17 -20.85 -4.47
CA SER A 151 -7.75 -20.52 -4.28
C SER A 151 -7.57 -19.12 -3.71
N GLN A 152 -6.63 -18.98 -2.75
CA GLN A 152 -6.19 -17.67 -2.28
C GLN A 152 -5.31 -17.01 -3.35
N LEU A 153 -5.60 -15.75 -3.70
CA LEU A 153 -4.86 -14.95 -4.69
C LEU A 153 -3.85 -13.99 -4.06
N THR A 154 -4.05 -13.62 -2.80
CA THR A 154 -3.18 -12.71 -2.05
C THR A 154 -2.17 -13.46 -1.19
N ARG A 155 -1.10 -12.78 -0.77
CA ARG A 155 -0.17 -13.28 0.25
C ARG A 155 -0.30 -12.43 1.49
N ASP A 156 -0.49 -13.06 2.64
CA ASP A 156 -0.57 -12.36 3.92
C ASP A 156 0.76 -11.67 4.22
N HIS A 157 0.70 -10.38 4.56
CA HIS A 157 1.85 -9.62 5.04
C HIS A 157 1.89 -9.62 6.57
N SER A 158 1.72 -10.77 7.22
CA SER A 158 1.92 -10.95 8.66
C SER A 158 3.30 -11.51 8.99
N TRP A 159 3.74 -11.35 10.25
CA TRP A 159 5.01 -11.92 10.73
C TRP A 159 5.02 -13.44 10.59
N VAL A 160 3.93 -14.13 10.93
CA VAL A 160 3.87 -15.59 10.81
C VAL A 160 3.96 -16.05 9.35
N ALA A 161 3.29 -15.36 8.42
CA ALA A 161 3.35 -15.68 7.00
C ALA A 161 4.76 -15.49 6.41
N GLU A 162 5.49 -14.46 6.85
CA GLU A 162 6.89 -14.26 6.47
C GLU A 162 7.81 -15.37 7.02
N GLN A 163 7.57 -15.83 8.25
CA GLN A 163 8.33 -16.93 8.83
C GLN A 163 8.01 -18.28 8.14
N GLN A 164 6.76 -18.52 7.75
CA GLN A 164 6.36 -19.68 6.94
C GLN A 164 7.03 -19.67 5.57
N ARG A 165 7.05 -18.53 4.86
CA ARG A 165 7.75 -18.38 3.56
C ARG A 165 9.23 -18.73 3.64
N ARG A 166 9.87 -18.47 4.79
CA ARG A 166 11.27 -18.81 5.07
C ARG A 166 11.49 -20.26 5.53
N GLY A 167 10.43 -21.07 5.63
CA GLY A 167 10.49 -22.43 6.17
C GLY A 167 10.80 -22.50 7.67
N LEU A 168 10.58 -21.41 8.41
CA LEU A 168 10.89 -21.29 9.84
C LEU A 168 9.70 -21.61 10.75
N LEU A 169 8.48 -21.70 10.21
CA LEU A 169 7.27 -22.17 10.88
C LEU A 169 6.48 -23.05 9.91
N SER A 170 5.87 -24.10 10.44
CA SER A 170 4.79 -24.83 9.77
C SER A 170 3.46 -24.05 9.82
N GLU A 171 2.48 -24.52 9.05
CA GLU A 171 1.14 -23.92 9.00
C GLU A 171 0.40 -23.98 10.35
N ASP A 172 0.51 -25.12 11.05
CA ASP A 172 -0.10 -25.29 12.38
C ASP A 172 0.58 -24.45 13.46
N GLU A 173 1.91 -24.31 13.40
CA GLU A 173 2.64 -23.44 14.31
C GLU A 173 2.30 -21.96 14.08
N ALA A 174 2.18 -21.54 12.82
CA ALA A 174 1.79 -20.17 12.45
C ALA A 174 0.39 -19.81 12.95
N ARG A 175 -0.61 -20.68 12.72
CA ARG A 175 -1.99 -20.54 13.24
C ARG A 175 -2.03 -20.30 14.75
N ASN A 176 -1.26 -21.09 15.50
CA ASN A 176 -1.26 -21.06 16.96
C ASN A 176 -0.23 -20.11 17.57
N HIS A 177 0.49 -19.33 16.75
CA HIS A 177 1.57 -18.48 17.24
C HIS A 177 1.05 -17.25 17.99
N ARG A 178 1.73 -16.90 19.09
CA ARG A 178 1.53 -15.66 19.88
C ARG A 178 1.62 -14.33 19.10
N TRP A 179 2.10 -14.38 17.85
CA TRP A 179 2.25 -13.23 16.95
C TRP A 179 1.50 -13.42 15.62
N ARG A 180 0.45 -14.26 15.59
CA ARG A 180 -0.36 -14.51 14.38
C ARG A 180 -0.94 -13.22 13.78
N SER A 181 -1.46 -12.33 14.62
CA SER A 181 -2.04 -11.02 14.25
C SER A 181 -1.01 -9.87 14.22
N VAL A 182 0.29 -10.16 14.06
CA VAL A 182 1.31 -9.11 13.92
C VAL A 182 1.53 -8.83 12.44
N ILE A 183 0.89 -7.77 11.95
CA ILE A 183 1.05 -7.26 10.59
C ILE A 183 2.47 -6.73 10.39
N SER A 184 3.09 -7.09 9.27
CA SER A 184 4.44 -6.70 8.84
C SER A 184 4.47 -5.59 7.77
N ASN A 185 3.33 -5.33 7.12
CA ASN A 185 3.17 -4.28 6.10
C ASN A 185 1.73 -3.75 6.12
N ALA A 186 1.54 -2.44 6.22
CA ALA A 186 0.22 -1.81 6.24
C ALA A 186 0.27 -0.42 5.61
N LEU A 187 -0.83 0.01 4.99
CA LEU A 187 -0.95 1.36 4.44
C LEU A 187 -0.95 2.39 5.58
N GLY A 188 -0.19 3.47 5.42
CA GLY A 188 -0.04 4.53 6.41
C GLY A 188 1.00 4.25 7.49
N SER A 189 1.56 3.04 7.57
CA SER A 189 2.57 2.68 8.59
C SER A 189 3.97 3.23 8.28
N THR A 190 4.32 3.37 6.99
CA THR A 190 5.60 3.92 6.53
C THR A 190 5.40 4.89 5.36
N ALA A 191 6.32 5.87 5.20
CA ALA A 191 6.26 6.85 4.11
C ALA A 191 6.33 6.20 2.72
N ASP A 192 7.18 5.17 2.57
CA ASP A 192 7.24 4.34 1.38
C ASP A 192 6.18 3.23 1.44
N LEU A 193 5.33 3.15 0.41
CA LEU A 193 4.35 2.06 0.26
C LEU A 193 5.01 0.83 -0.36
N LYS A 194 4.75 -0.34 0.23
CA LYS A 194 4.99 -1.66 -0.37
C LYS A 194 3.67 -2.38 -0.57
N LEU A 195 3.50 -3.04 -1.71
CA LEU A 195 2.29 -3.81 -2.04
C LEU A 195 2.61 -5.05 -2.86
N ASP A 196 1.73 -6.03 -2.80
CA ASP A 196 1.61 -7.05 -3.84
C ASP A 196 0.63 -6.55 -4.91
N LEU A 197 1.00 -6.70 -6.18
CA LEU A 197 0.15 -6.41 -7.34
C LEU A 197 0.24 -7.59 -8.30
N SER A 198 -0.92 -8.10 -8.73
CA SER A 198 -1.02 -9.13 -9.77
C SER A 198 -2.28 -8.95 -10.62
N GLY A 199 -2.38 -9.69 -11.72
CA GLY A 199 -3.52 -9.64 -12.61
C GLY A 199 -3.80 -10.95 -13.31
N LEU A 200 -5.08 -11.17 -13.64
CA LEU A 200 -5.56 -12.37 -14.31
C LEU A 200 -6.66 -12.04 -15.33
N LYS A 201 -6.94 -12.99 -16.22
CA LYS A 201 -8.09 -12.92 -17.14
C LYS A 201 -9.33 -13.47 -16.46
N LEU A 202 -10.43 -12.75 -16.58
CA LEU A 202 -11.74 -13.13 -16.05
C LEU A 202 -12.40 -14.20 -16.92
N GLU A 203 -13.14 -15.08 -16.26
CA GLU A 203 -14.01 -16.09 -16.88
C GLU A 203 -15.45 -15.89 -16.37
N PRO A 204 -16.49 -16.08 -17.20
CA PRO A 204 -17.87 -16.10 -16.72
C PRO A 204 -18.06 -17.20 -15.66
N GLY A 205 -18.69 -16.85 -14.55
CA GLY A 205 -18.86 -17.73 -13.38
C GLY A 205 -17.77 -17.60 -12.32
N ASP A 206 -16.73 -16.77 -12.52
CA ASP A 206 -15.79 -16.41 -11.46
C ASP A 206 -16.53 -15.80 -10.26
N LEU A 207 -16.21 -16.27 -9.05
CA LEU A 207 -16.67 -15.67 -7.80
C LEU A 207 -15.46 -15.33 -6.92
N PHE A 208 -15.21 -14.04 -6.72
CA PHE A 208 -14.21 -13.54 -5.80
C PHE A 208 -14.82 -13.32 -4.41
N LEU A 209 -14.04 -13.64 -3.38
CA LEU A 209 -14.29 -13.24 -1.99
C LEU A 209 -13.13 -12.35 -1.53
N LEU A 210 -13.42 -11.12 -1.15
CA LEU A 210 -12.51 -10.24 -0.42
C LEU A 210 -12.95 -10.22 1.05
N CYS A 211 -12.02 -10.35 2.00
CA CYS A 211 -12.34 -10.36 3.43
C CYS A 211 -11.21 -9.86 4.34
N SER A 212 -11.59 -9.33 5.52
CA SER A 212 -10.68 -9.03 6.63
C SER A 212 -10.26 -10.30 7.40
N ASP A 213 -9.30 -10.19 8.32
CA ASP A 213 -8.76 -11.34 9.05
C ASP A 213 -9.80 -11.97 9.99
N GLY A 214 -10.76 -11.19 10.50
CA GLY A 214 -11.82 -11.70 11.40
C GLY A 214 -12.75 -12.73 10.77
N LEU A 215 -12.80 -12.85 9.44
CA LEU A 215 -13.44 -13.98 8.76
C LEU A 215 -12.53 -15.22 8.77
N THR A 216 -11.28 -15.07 8.31
CA THR A 216 -10.34 -16.18 8.02
C THR A 216 -9.55 -16.67 9.24
N GLY A 217 -9.55 -15.89 10.31
CA GLY A 217 -9.09 -16.28 11.65
C GLY A 217 -10.11 -17.13 12.42
N VAL A 218 -11.32 -17.31 11.88
CA VAL A 218 -12.37 -18.18 12.43
C VAL A 218 -12.74 -19.31 11.46
N LEU A 219 -12.84 -19.01 10.16
CA LEU A 219 -13.19 -19.97 9.11
C LEU A 219 -11.96 -20.29 8.25
N GLU A 220 -11.54 -21.56 8.27
CA GLU A 220 -10.48 -22.08 7.40
C GLU A 220 -10.90 -22.11 5.92
N ASP A 221 -9.94 -22.09 5.00
CA ASP A 221 -10.17 -22.15 3.55
C ASP A 221 -11.09 -23.31 3.11
N ASN A 222 -10.97 -24.47 3.77
CA ASN A 222 -11.79 -25.66 3.55
C ASN A 222 -13.26 -25.46 4.00
N GLN A 223 -13.52 -24.58 4.96
CA GLN A 223 -14.84 -24.21 5.48
C GLN A 223 -15.48 -23.08 4.68
N LEU A 224 -14.68 -22.20 4.04
CA LEU A 224 -15.19 -21.13 3.18
C LEU A 224 -15.85 -21.66 1.90
N ALA A 225 -15.24 -22.65 1.24
CA ALA A 225 -15.68 -23.13 -0.08
C ALA A 225 -17.16 -23.59 -0.11
N PRO A 226 -17.70 -24.35 0.87
CA PRO A 226 -19.12 -24.70 0.94
C PRO A 226 -20.09 -23.50 0.90
N PHE A 227 -19.77 -22.37 1.57
CA PHE A 227 -20.62 -21.17 1.54
C PHE A 227 -20.63 -20.53 0.15
N LEU A 228 -19.48 -20.51 -0.52
CA LEU A 228 -19.31 -19.94 -1.86
C LEU A 228 -19.93 -20.81 -2.95
N LEU A 229 -19.90 -22.14 -2.78
CA LEU A 229 -20.48 -23.13 -3.69
C LEU A 229 -22.01 -23.29 -3.56
N ALA A 230 -22.62 -22.84 -2.47
CA ALA A 230 -24.07 -22.95 -2.25
C ALA A 230 -24.88 -22.28 -3.37
N ASP A 231 -26.03 -22.86 -3.74
CA ASP A 231 -26.96 -22.23 -4.68
C ASP A 231 -27.86 -21.23 -3.94
N LEU A 232 -27.31 -20.04 -3.70
CA LEU A 232 -27.93 -18.95 -2.93
C LEU A 232 -27.54 -17.58 -3.53
N PRO A 233 -28.41 -16.54 -3.40
CA PRO A 233 -28.05 -15.15 -3.72
C PRO A 233 -26.82 -14.67 -2.94
N LEU A 234 -26.02 -13.76 -3.52
CA LEU A 234 -24.77 -13.32 -2.91
C LEU A 234 -24.96 -12.70 -1.52
N GLU A 235 -26.03 -11.94 -1.30
CA GLU A 235 -26.32 -11.33 0.01
C GLU A 235 -26.56 -12.39 1.09
N ARG A 236 -27.13 -13.54 0.71
CA ARG A 236 -27.33 -14.66 1.63
C ARG A 236 -26.02 -15.41 1.88
N LYS A 237 -25.15 -15.56 0.88
CA LYS A 237 -23.79 -16.13 1.05
C LYS A 237 -22.95 -15.29 2.00
N VAL A 238 -22.86 -13.98 1.74
CA VAL A 238 -22.13 -13.03 2.59
C VAL A 238 -22.68 -13.05 4.02
N ARG A 239 -24.00 -13.00 4.20
CA ARG A 239 -24.59 -13.07 5.54
C ARG A 239 -24.26 -14.39 6.25
N ASN A 240 -24.39 -15.54 5.56
CA ASN A 240 -24.06 -16.83 6.14
C ASN A 240 -22.57 -16.94 6.54
N LEU A 241 -21.65 -16.32 5.81
CA LEU A 241 -20.22 -16.25 6.15
C LEU A 241 -19.98 -15.46 7.44
N VAL A 242 -20.57 -14.26 7.55
CA VAL A 242 -20.46 -13.40 8.73
C VAL A 242 -21.15 -14.04 9.95
N ASP A 243 -22.36 -14.60 9.76
CA ASP A 243 -23.09 -15.33 10.81
C ASP A 243 -22.25 -16.52 11.34
N ALA A 244 -21.54 -17.23 10.46
CA ALA A 244 -20.68 -18.36 10.84
C ALA A 244 -19.43 -17.94 11.61
N ALA A 245 -18.75 -16.86 11.21
CA ALA A 245 -17.62 -16.32 11.96
C ALA A 245 -18.05 -15.75 13.33
N ASN A 246 -19.22 -15.10 13.41
CA ASN A 246 -19.83 -14.70 14.67
C ASN A 246 -20.20 -15.91 15.56
N ALA A 247 -20.74 -16.99 14.99
CA ALA A 247 -21.03 -18.22 15.72
C ALA A 247 -19.76 -18.95 16.21
N GLY A 248 -18.63 -18.79 15.51
CA GLY A 248 -17.30 -19.21 15.97
C GLY A 248 -16.70 -18.33 17.08
N GLY A 249 -17.43 -17.30 17.52
CA GLY A 249 -17.07 -16.44 18.65
C GLY A 249 -16.80 -14.97 18.30
N GLY A 250 -16.75 -14.61 17.00
CA GLY A 250 -16.56 -13.23 16.53
C GLY A 250 -15.46 -12.44 17.27
N PRO A 251 -14.20 -12.93 17.28
CA PRO A 251 -13.11 -12.33 18.07
C PRO A 251 -12.66 -10.97 17.52
N ASP A 252 -12.96 -10.69 16.26
CA ASP A 252 -12.58 -9.45 15.57
C ASP A 252 -13.72 -8.87 14.73
N ASN A 253 -13.47 -7.72 14.10
CA ASN A 253 -14.35 -7.17 13.08
C ASN A 253 -14.38 -8.08 11.83
N ILE A 254 -15.53 -8.20 11.18
CA ILE A 254 -15.76 -9.17 10.12
C ILE A 254 -16.31 -8.47 8.89
N THR A 255 -15.51 -8.37 7.83
CA THR A 255 -15.94 -7.83 6.54
C THR A 255 -15.78 -8.87 5.44
N ALA A 256 -16.84 -9.04 4.65
CA ALA A 256 -16.88 -9.96 3.52
C ALA A 256 -17.56 -9.30 2.31
N LEU A 257 -16.89 -9.38 1.17
CA LEU A 257 -17.31 -8.80 -0.11
C LEU A 257 -17.21 -9.86 -1.20
N LEU A 258 -18.37 -10.25 -1.75
CA LEU A 258 -18.45 -11.11 -2.93
C LEU A 258 -18.59 -10.29 -4.20
N VAL A 259 -17.84 -10.70 -5.24
CA VAL A 259 -17.90 -10.14 -6.59
C VAL A 259 -17.98 -11.31 -7.57
N LYS A 260 -19.11 -11.47 -8.25
CA LYS A 260 -19.36 -12.55 -9.21
C LYS A 260 -19.39 -12.00 -10.63
N VAL A 261 -18.72 -12.69 -11.55
CA VAL A 261 -18.64 -12.33 -12.97
C VAL A 261 -19.73 -13.05 -13.74
N GLU A 262 -20.82 -12.36 -14.05
CA GLU A 262 -21.93 -12.90 -14.86
C GLU A 262 -21.54 -12.99 -16.34
N ALA A 263 -20.87 -11.96 -16.85
CA ALA A 263 -20.40 -11.91 -18.22
C ALA A 263 -19.11 -11.09 -18.32
N VAL A 264 -18.21 -11.51 -19.20
CA VAL A 264 -16.94 -10.83 -19.47
C VAL A 264 -17.10 -9.95 -20.73
N GLY A 265 -16.91 -8.65 -20.57
CA GLY A 265 -16.95 -7.69 -21.67
C GLY A 265 -15.67 -7.73 -22.51
N GLY A 266 -15.82 -7.59 -23.83
CA GLY A 266 -14.68 -7.32 -24.70
C GLY A 266 -14.07 -5.94 -24.43
N SER A 267 -12.74 -5.83 -24.42
CA SER A 267 -12.04 -4.55 -24.26
C SER A 267 -10.90 -4.41 -25.26
N ASN A 268 -10.75 -3.22 -25.83
CA ASN A 268 -9.59 -2.83 -26.65
C ASN A 268 -8.38 -2.37 -25.80
N ARG A 269 -8.50 -2.32 -24.47
CA ARG A 269 -7.39 -1.96 -23.58
C ARG A 269 -6.42 -3.13 -23.47
N SER A 270 -5.23 -2.98 -24.06
CA SER A 270 -4.11 -3.90 -23.89
C SER A 270 -3.05 -3.26 -22.99
N TYR A 271 -2.91 -3.81 -21.79
CA TYR A 271 -1.71 -3.72 -20.97
C TYR A 271 -1.31 -5.15 -20.57
N GLU A 272 -0.02 -5.32 -20.27
CA GLU A 272 0.47 -6.58 -19.70
C GLU A 272 -0.09 -6.74 -18.28
N LEU A 273 -0.58 -7.94 -17.97
CA LEU A 273 -1.09 -8.20 -16.62
C LEU A 273 0.11 -8.33 -15.66
N PRO A 274 0.14 -7.57 -14.56
CA PRO A 274 1.23 -7.68 -13.60
C PRO A 274 1.26 -9.08 -12.99
N THR A 275 2.44 -9.58 -12.72
CA THR A 275 2.67 -10.85 -12.01
C THR A 275 3.18 -10.56 -10.60
N LEU A 276 2.88 -11.43 -9.63
CA LEU A 276 3.48 -11.31 -8.29
C LEU A 276 5.00 -11.42 -8.42
N GLN A 277 5.70 -10.42 -7.89
CA GLN A 277 7.16 -10.36 -7.90
C GLN A 277 7.72 -10.83 -6.57
N GLY A 278 8.84 -11.58 -6.62
CA GLY A 278 9.60 -12.04 -5.46
C GLY A 278 8.78 -12.79 -4.41
N ASP A 279 9.31 -12.89 -3.19
CA ASP A 279 8.69 -13.61 -2.07
C ASP A 279 7.88 -12.70 -1.12
N GLY A 280 7.71 -11.42 -1.46
CA GLY A 280 7.00 -10.44 -0.61
C GLY A 280 6.71 -9.11 -1.32
N PRO A 281 6.11 -8.14 -0.60
CA PRO A 281 5.58 -6.92 -1.21
C PRO A 281 6.66 -5.98 -1.74
N VAL A 282 6.40 -5.43 -2.93
CA VAL A 282 7.33 -4.59 -3.71
C VAL A 282 7.02 -3.10 -3.50
N LEU A 283 8.05 -2.26 -3.53
CA LEU A 283 7.90 -0.81 -3.44
C LEU A 283 7.08 -0.26 -4.62
N ALA A 284 6.12 0.63 -4.33
CA ALA A 284 5.25 1.24 -5.33
C ALA A 284 6.04 1.92 -6.47
N ARG A 285 7.16 2.58 -6.17
CA ARG A 285 8.05 3.21 -7.16
C ARG A 285 8.70 2.21 -8.13
N THR A 286 9.05 1.00 -7.67
CA THR A 286 9.59 -0.07 -8.52
C THR A 286 8.54 -0.55 -9.52
N LEU A 287 7.30 -0.77 -9.05
CA LEU A 287 6.17 -1.18 -9.90
C LEU A 287 5.80 -0.11 -10.96
N LEU A 288 6.09 1.17 -10.69
CA LEU A 288 5.89 2.26 -11.65
C LEU A 288 7.08 2.49 -12.60
N GLY A 289 8.15 1.70 -12.51
CA GLY A 289 9.40 1.93 -13.26
C GLY A 289 10.09 3.26 -12.91
N LEU A 290 9.79 3.82 -11.74
CA LEU A 290 10.33 5.11 -11.27
C LEU A 290 11.62 4.96 -10.46
N GLU A 291 12.11 3.74 -10.29
CA GLU A 291 13.48 3.52 -9.87
C GLU A 291 14.41 3.81 -11.06
N THR A 292 14.93 5.04 -11.07
CA THR A 292 16.33 5.24 -11.46
C THR A 292 17.20 4.22 -10.74
N GLU A 293 18.36 3.88 -11.30
CA GLU A 293 19.38 3.12 -10.59
C GLU A 293 19.82 3.88 -9.32
N ALA A 294 19.07 3.68 -8.24
CA ALA A 294 19.54 3.84 -6.88
C ALA A 294 20.49 2.67 -6.60
N GLY A 295 21.57 2.61 -7.39
CA GLY A 295 22.73 1.80 -7.08
C GLY A 295 23.05 2.08 -5.63
N VAL A 296 23.11 1.01 -4.83
CA VAL A 296 23.19 1.04 -3.37
C VAL A 296 24.28 2.03 -2.98
N GLN A 297 23.89 3.27 -2.66
CA GLN A 297 24.80 4.19 -2.00
C GLN A 297 24.99 3.55 -0.63
N PRO A 298 26.19 3.04 -0.31
CA PRO A 298 26.41 2.49 1.01
C PRO A 298 26.05 3.60 2.00
N LEU A 299 25.14 3.30 2.93
CA LEU A 299 24.73 4.20 4.01
C LEU A 299 25.95 5.01 4.44
N PRO A 300 25.94 6.36 4.35
CA PRO A 300 27.15 7.16 4.39
C PRO A 300 27.93 6.80 5.64
N VAL A 301 28.99 6.02 5.43
CA VAL A 301 29.65 5.30 6.51
C VAL A 301 30.22 6.39 7.39
N PRO A 302 29.68 6.62 8.61
CA PRO A 302 30.07 7.80 9.34
C PRO A 302 31.57 7.66 9.60
N ASN A 303 32.34 8.75 9.42
CA ASN A 303 33.81 8.70 9.37
C ASN A 303 34.46 8.10 10.64
N ASN A 304 33.67 7.82 11.67
CA ASN A 304 34.02 7.14 12.91
C ASN A 304 33.79 5.62 12.94
N LEU A 305 33.06 5.01 11.99
CA LEU A 305 32.79 3.56 11.99
C LEU A 305 34.05 2.68 12.13
N PRO A 306 35.17 2.91 11.41
CA PRO A 306 36.39 2.12 11.62
C PRO A 306 36.94 2.26 13.05
N TYR A 307 36.76 3.42 13.72
CA TYR A 307 37.16 3.60 15.12
C TYR A 307 36.19 2.91 16.09
N VAL A 308 34.89 2.88 15.79
CA VAL A 308 33.89 2.14 16.57
C VAL A 308 34.14 0.63 16.49
N ILE A 309 34.43 0.11 15.30
CA ILE A 309 34.80 -1.31 15.10
C ILE A 309 36.10 -1.63 15.83
N ALA A 310 37.14 -0.79 15.71
CA ALA A 310 38.41 -0.99 16.41
C ALA A 310 38.24 -0.98 17.94
N LEU A 311 37.44 -0.05 18.47
CA LEU A 311 37.11 0.02 19.90
C LEU A 311 36.34 -1.23 20.37
N TYR A 312 35.36 -1.69 19.59
CA TYR A 312 34.60 -2.90 19.91
C TYR A 312 35.49 -4.15 19.94
N VAL A 313 36.37 -4.33 18.94
CA VAL A 313 37.34 -5.44 18.91
C VAL A 313 38.31 -5.39 20.08
N VAL A 314 38.77 -4.20 20.47
CA VAL A 314 39.61 -3.99 21.66
C VAL A 314 38.89 -4.36 22.96
N LEU A 315 37.64 -3.93 23.13
CA LEU A 315 36.83 -4.24 24.31
C LEU A 315 36.51 -5.75 24.38
N LEU A 316 36.19 -6.37 23.25
CA LEU A 316 35.94 -7.81 23.15
C LEU A 316 37.20 -8.62 23.49
N ALA A 317 38.38 -8.20 23.02
CA ALA A 317 39.65 -8.83 23.36
C ALA A 317 39.99 -8.71 24.86
N LEU A 318 39.68 -7.57 25.49
CA LEU A 318 39.81 -7.39 26.95
C LEU A 318 38.91 -8.36 27.74
N VAL A 319 37.66 -8.53 27.31
CA VAL A 319 36.70 -9.45 27.96
C VAL A 319 37.15 -10.92 27.81
N LEU A 320 37.60 -11.32 26.61
CA LEU A 320 37.99 -12.70 26.31
C LEU A 320 39.41 -13.08 26.77
N ALA A 321 40.28 -12.12 27.07
CA ALA A 321 41.65 -12.40 27.53
C ALA A 321 41.66 -13.08 28.92
N PRO A 322 42.46 -14.15 29.14
CA PRO A 322 42.65 -14.75 30.45
C PRO A 322 43.33 -13.79 31.44
N GLU A 323 42.99 -13.91 32.74
CA GLU A 323 43.45 -13.00 33.81
C GLU A 323 44.93 -12.60 33.80
N PRO A 324 45.93 -13.50 33.64
CA PRO A 324 47.34 -13.10 33.68
C PRO A 324 47.78 -12.17 32.53
N TYR A 325 46.96 -12.02 31.48
CA TYR A 325 47.28 -11.16 30.33
C TYR A 325 46.52 -9.83 30.31
N ARG A 326 45.41 -9.71 31.07
CA ARG A 326 44.57 -8.50 31.07
C ARG A 326 45.33 -7.26 31.56
N THR A 327 46.12 -7.39 32.62
CA THR A 327 46.90 -6.27 33.19
C THR A 327 48.01 -5.77 32.26
N ALA A 328 48.62 -6.66 31.46
CA ALA A 328 49.64 -6.31 30.48
C ALA A 328 49.07 -5.64 29.22
N LEU A 329 47.81 -5.95 28.85
CA LEU A 329 47.15 -5.36 27.68
C LEU A 329 46.72 -3.91 27.89
N ILE A 330 46.31 -3.51 29.09
CA ILE A 330 45.84 -2.15 29.41
C ILE A 330 46.79 -1.03 28.92
N PRO A 331 48.10 -1.01 29.24
CA PRO A 331 48.99 0.07 28.78
C PRO A 331 49.19 0.09 27.25
N VAL A 332 49.15 -1.07 26.59
CA VAL A 332 49.24 -1.16 25.12
C VAL A 332 47.99 -0.56 24.47
N LEU A 333 46.81 -0.78 25.06
CA LEU A 333 45.55 -0.24 24.57
C LEU A 333 45.44 1.28 24.80
N PHE A 334 45.97 1.81 25.91
CA PHE A 334 46.09 3.26 26.10
C PHE A 334 47.02 3.91 25.07
N LEU A 335 48.14 3.29 24.73
CA LEU A 335 49.04 3.77 23.66
C LEU A 335 48.37 3.72 22.29
N ALA A 336 47.65 2.63 21.97
CA ALA A 336 46.89 2.51 20.72
C ALA A 336 45.78 3.56 20.61
N ALA A 337 44.99 3.78 21.67
CA ALA A 337 43.95 4.81 21.72
C ALA A 337 44.54 6.22 21.57
N GLY A 338 45.66 6.51 22.24
CA GLY A 338 46.39 7.77 22.08
C GLY A 338 46.91 8.00 20.65
N MET A 339 47.39 6.94 19.99
CA MET A 339 47.82 7.00 18.59
C MET A 339 46.63 7.24 17.63
N VAL A 340 45.48 6.59 17.85
CA VAL A 340 44.26 6.84 17.06
C VAL A 340 43.76 8.28 17.26
N ALA A 341 43.73 8.78 18.49
CA ALA A 341 43.36 10.16 18.79
C ALA A 341 44.32 11.19 18.14
N PHE A 342 45.62 10.90 18.15
CA PHE A 342 46.63 11.73 17.47
C PHE A 342 46.46 11.73 15.94
N LEU A 343 46.18 10.57 15.34
CA LEU A 343 45.93 10.46 13.90
C LEU A 343 44.64 11.20 13.50
N TYR A 344 43.57 11.07 14.29
CA TYR A 344 42.32 11.79 14.11
C TYR A 344 42.53 13.31 14.20
N TRP A 345 43.22 13.79 15.24
CA TRP A 345 43.59 15.21 15.40
C TRP A 345 44.45 15.72 14.24
N ARG A 346 45.43 14.93 13.78
CA ARG A 346 46.29 15.27 12.63
C ARG A 346 45.51 15.35 11.32
N GLN A 347 44.54 14.46 11.11
CA GLN A 347 43.65 14.47 9.95
C GLN A 347 42.74 15.72 9.98
N HIS A 348 42.16 16.02 11.14
CA HIS A 348 41.28 17.19 11.33
C HIS A 348 42.03 18.53 11.29
N ARG A 349 43.35 18.56 11.59
CA ARG A 349 44.19 19.75 11.39
C ARG A 349 44.49 20.02 9.91
N ARG A 350 44.59 18.98 9.08
CA ARG A 350 44.84 19.14 7.63
C ARG A 350 43.66 19.79 6.90
N THR A 351 42.43 19.50 7.30
CA THR A 351 41.21 20.08 6.71
C THR A 351 40.95 21.55 7.07
N HIS A 352 41.71 22.15 7.98
CA HIS A 352 41.61 23.56 8.36
C HIS A 352 42.87 24.39 8.04
N SER A 353 43.77 23.88 7.19
CA SER A 353 44.99 24.59 6.77
C SER A 353 44.90 25.26 5.40
N HIS A 354 43.70 25.47 4.85
CA HIS A 354 43.45 26.34 3.69
C HIS A 354 42.65 27.57 4.15
N LYS A 355 43.38 28.63 4.53
CA LYS A 355 42.85 30.00 4.46
C LYS A 355 43.08 30.48 3.02
N PRO A 356 42.08 31.09 2.35
CA PRO A 356 42.35 31.82 1.11
C PRO A 356 43.23 33.03 1.42
N THR A 357 44.27 33.23 0.62
CA THR A 357 45.15 34.39 0.70
C THR A 357 44.37 35.65 0.35
N LYS A 358 44.53 36.73 1.13
CA LYS A 358 44.19 38.07 0.65
C LYS A 358 45.23 38.42 -0.42
N ASP A 359 44.81 38.50 -1.67
CA ASP A 359 45.34 39.40 -2.72
C ASP A 359 44.64 39.07 -4.05
N ALA A 360 43.46 39.67 -4.24
CA ALA A 360 42.72 39.74 -5.50
C ALA A 360 41.74 40.94 -5.47
N LEU A 361 42.23 42.08 -4.99
CA LEU A 361 41.59 43.37 -5.22
C LEU A 361 42.18 43.95 -6.51
N GLU A 362 41.55 43.67 -7.65
CA GLU A 362 41.35 44.67 -8.71
C GLU A 362 40.50 44.12 -9.87
N GLU A 363 39.70 45.05 -10.42
CA GLU A 363 39.01 45.05 -11.71
C GLU A 363 37.54 44.57 -11.85
N LYS A 364 36.70 45.55 -12.23
CA LYS A 364 35.39 45.47 -12.93
C LYS A 364 34.20 44.79 -12.22
N VAL A 365 33.49 45.60 -11.44
CA VAL A 365 32.01 45.64 -11.49
C VAL A 365 31.56 47.08 -11.76
N THR A 366 30.87 47.30 -12.87
CA THR A 366 30.26 48.58 -13.24
C THR A 366 28.88 48.69 -12.57
N PRO A 367 28.53 49.81 -11.90
CA PRO A 367 27.23 49.94 -11.24
C PRO A 367 26.12 50.36 -12.23
N PRO A 368 24.88 49.83 -12.10
CA PRO A 368 23.72 50.43 -12.74
C PRO A 368 23.29 51.71 -12.01
N GLN A 369 22.77 52.68 -12.76
CA GLN A 369 22.31 53.98 -12.26
C GLN A 369 20.88 53.96 -11.68
N PRO A 370 20.51 54.91 -10.81
CA PRO A 370 19.17 55.01 -10.23
C PRO A 370 18.23 55.89 -11.07
N THR A 371 16.94 55.53 -11.11
CA THR A 371 15.81 56.43 -11.47
C THR A 371 14.63 56.08 -10.55
N ASN A 372 14.40 56.89 -9.51
CA ASN A 372 13.46 58.02 -9.45
C ASN A 372 11.98 57.62 -9.50
N LEU A 373 11.32 57.78 -8.35
CA LEU A 373 9.89 58.06 -8.27
C LEU A 373 9.67 59.53 -8.68
N ASP A 374 8.65 59.80 -9.50
CA ASP A 374 7.75 60.96 -9.34
C ASP A 374 6.66 61.00 -10.44
N ASN A 375 5.42 61.34 -10.04
CA ASN A 375 4.20 61.61 -10.85
C ASN A 375 3.62 60.41 -11.65
N LEU A 376 2.33 60.05 -11.61
CA LEU A 376 1.08 60.76 -11.33
C LEU A 376 0.26 59.99 -10.25
N LYS A 377 -0.39 60.61 -9.26
CA LYS A 377 -1.54 61.56 -9.25
C LYS A 377 -2.90 60.94 -9.60
N ASP A 378 -3.84 61.17 -8.67
CA ASP A 378 -5.32 61.23 -8.81
C ASP A 378 -6.00 59.92 -9.30
N THR A 379 -7.01 59.32 -8.65
CA THR A 379 -7.85 59.63 -7.47
C THR A 379 -8.07 58.30 -6.67
N ASP A 380 -8.79 58.17 -5.54
CA ASP A 380 -9.70 59.03 -4.74
C ASP A 380 -9.49 58.80 -3.21
N GLU A 381 -9.81 59.80 -2.39
CA GLU A 381 -10.29 59.71 -0.99
C GLU A 381 -11.83 59.95 -1.08
N ASP A 382 -12.76 59.55 -0.22
CA ASP A 382 -12.85 59.27 1.23
C ASP A 382 -14.09 58.36 1.47
N GLU A 383 -14.21 57.67 2.61
CA GLU A 383 -15.21 58.04 3.63
C GLU A 383 -15.10 57.23 4.93
N ASP A 384 -15.49 57.90 6.01
CA ASP A 384 -15.02 57.66 7.37
C ASP A 384 -15.99 56.84 8.23
N ALA A 385 -15.45 56.44 9.37
CA ALA A 385 -16.08 55.70 10.44
C ALA A 385 -17.28 56.39 11.14
N ARG A 386 -18.03 55.57 11.92
CA ARG A 386 -19.06 55.94 12.94
C ARG A 386 -20.39 56.42 12.31
N GLY A 387 -21.56 56.26 12.95
CA GLY A 387 -21.90 55.61 14.22
C GLY A 387 -23.25 56.16 14.74
N GLU A 388 -24.04 55.28 15.37
CA GLU A 388 -25.16 55.60 16.29
C GLU A 388 -26.49 56.24 15.80
N PHE A 389 -27.57 55.70 16.39
CA PHE A 389 -28.83 56.34 16.84
C PHE A 389 -29.92 56.88 15.85
N SER A 390 -30.98 56.07 15.75
CA SER A 390 -32.33 56.37 16.30
C SER A 390 -33.44 57.05 15.47
N SER A 391 -34.63 56.47 15.67
CA SER A 391 -35.99 57.05 15.61
C SER A 391 -36.62 57.41 14.26
N ARG A 392 -37.54 56.53 13.82
CA ARG A 392 -38.99 56.78 13.97
C ARG A 392 -39.78 55.48 14.09
#